data_AF-A0A848WXY4-F1
#
_entry.id   AF-A0A848WXY4-F1
#
_cell.length_a   1.000
_cell.length_b   1.000
_cell.length_c   1.000
_cell.angle_alpha   90.00
_cell.angle_beta   90.00
_cell.angle_gamma   90.00
#
_symmetry.space_group_name_H-M   'P 1'
#
loop_
_entity.id
_entity.type
_entity.pdbx_description
1 polymer ?
#
loop_
_entity_poly.entity_id
_entity_poly.type
_entity_poly.pdbx_seq_one_letter_code
_entity_poly.pdbx_strand_id
1 'polypeptide(L)'
;FPTLEEITDEIEEEGFEYVSDSGWNWEHVSQFYRIFYRAEDRLQATICFTEQEAVAYAYITLNSRGEDGRVFRTWNFPFSNTMKIAPDVVINRAADADSFRDLLENHKQFLNACAVETQDLPEGDPELLPQLIERETGQQIRHNLDRGLIELAEQPDMFRYSWRGLFFLYGQLVKDLVKMS
;
A
#
# COMPACT_ATOMS: atom_id res chain seq x y z
N PHE A 1 -4.81 -12.05 -15.68
CA PHE A 1 -3.95 -10.87 -15.57
C PHE A 1 -2.51 -11.29 -15.88
N PRO A 2 -2.05 -11.24 -17.14
CA PRO A 2 -0.70 -11.71 -17.51
C PRO A 2 0.41 -11.05 -16.67
N THR A 3 0.25 -9.75 -16.40
CA THR A 3 1.18 -8.96 -15.57
C THR A 3 1.24 -9.42 -14.10
N LEU A 4 0.21 -10.10 -13.58
CA LEU A 4 0.22 -10.61 -12.20
C LEU A 4 1.17 -11.80 -12.06
N GLU A 5 1.26 -12.64 -13.09
CA GLU A 5 2.17 -13.79 -13.13
C GLU A 5 3.61 -13.31 -13.19
N GLU A 6 3.93 -12.39 -14.11
CA GLU A 6 5.25 -11.75 -14.22
C GLU A 6 5.71 -11.11 -12.90
N ILE A 7 4.86 -10.32 -12.23
CA ILE A 7 5.21 -9.71 -10.94
C ILE A 7 5.35 -10.76 -9.84
N THR A 8 4.54 -11.83 -9.86
CA THR A 8 4.64 -12.92 -8.89
C THR A 8 6.00 -13.62 -9.02
N ASP A 9 6.41 -13.93 -10.24
CA ASP A 9 7.70 -14.57 -10.52
C ASP A 9 8.86 -13.69 -10.04
N GLU A 10 8.84 -12.38 -10.33
CA GLU A 10 9.88 -11.44 -9.85
C GLU A 10 9.99 -11.43 -8.31
N ILE A 11 8.86 -11.49 -7.61
CA ILE A 11 8.82 -11.49 -6.14
C ILE A 11 9.40 -12.80 -5.58
N GLU A 12 9.02 -13.94 -6.17
CA GLU A 12 9.50 -15.26 -5.75
C GLU A 12 10.99 -15.47 -6.08
N GLU A 13 11.48 -14.92 -7.21
CA GLU A 13 12.90 -14.92 -7.57
C GLU A 13 13.79 -14.20 -6.55
N GLU A 14 13.25 -13.18 -5.88
CA GLU A 14 13.90 -12.49 -4.77
C GLU A 14 13.76 -13.24 -3.43
N GLY A 15 13.15 -14.43 -3.41
CA GLY A 15 13.06 -15.30 -2.23
C GLY A 15 11.93 -14.95 -1.27
N PHE A 16 10.90 -14.26 -1.75
CA PHE A 16 9.65 -14.13 -1.00
C PHE A 16 8.78 -15.37 -1.17
N GLU A 17 8.14 -15.80 -0.11
CA GLU A 17 7.20 -16.92 -0.12
C GLU A 17 5.77 -16.42 -0.21
N TYR A 18 4.96 -17.04 -1.07
CA TYR A 18 3.52 -16.79 -1.13
C TYR A 18 2.85 -17.15 0.19
N VAL A 19 1.98 -16.26 0.67
CA VAL A 19 1.23 -16.44 1.91
C VAL A 19 -0.25 -16.69 1.61
N SER A 20 -0.90 -15.73 0.98
CA SER A 20 -2.33 -15.79 0.71
C SER A 20 -2.77 -14.72 -0.28
N ASP A 21 -3.85 -14.99 -0.99
CA ASP A 21 -4.64 -13.99 -1.70
C ASP A 21 -5.78 -13.48 -0.78
N SER A 22 -6.02 -12.17 -0.77
CA SER A 22 -7.09 -11.50 -0.03
C SER A 22 -7.72 -10.41 -0.90
N GLY A 23 -8.89 -9.89 -0.51
CA GLY A 23 -9.55 -8.85 -1.29
C GLY A 23 -10.96 -8.55 -0.85
N TRP A 24 -11.49 -7.46 -1.38
CA TRP A 24 -12.85 -7.02 -1.15
C TRP A 24 -13.51 -6.66 -2.47
N ASN A 25 -14.74 -7.11 -2.64
CA ASN A 25 -15.59 -6.73 -3.77
C ASN A 25 -16.73 -5.88 -3.24
N TRP A 26 -16.78 -4.64 -3.71
CA TRP A 26 -17.88 -3.71 -3.54
C TRP A 26 -18.50 -3.48 -4.92
N GLU A 27 -19.79 -3.14 -5.02
CA GLU A 27 -20.58 -3.20 -6.27
C GLU A 27 -19.87 -2.69 -7.55
N HIS A 28 -18.98 -1.70 -7.43
CA HIS A 28 -18.23 -1.12 -8.56
C HIS A 28 -16.71 -1.05 -8.35
N VAL A 29 -16.17 -1.61 -7.26
CA VAL A 29 -14.74 -1.60 -6.94
C VAL A 29 -14.30 -2.97 -6.47
N SER A 30 -13.39 -3.59 -7.21
CA SER A 30 -12.69 -4.80 -6.79
C SER A 30 -11.29 -4.43 -6.31
N GLN A 31 -10.96 -4.82 -5.08
CA GLN A 31 -9.60 -4.77 -4.56
C GLN A 31 -9.10 -6.18 -4.32
N PHE A 32 -7.95 -6.49 -4.90
CA PHE A 32 -7.28 -7.78 -4.76
C PHE A 32 -5.86 -7.56 -4.24
N TYR A 33 -5.46 -8.41 -3.31
CA TYR A 33 -4.14 -8.42 -2.67
C TYR A 33 -3.55 -9.81 -2.82
N ARG A 34 -2.35 -9.89 -3.40
CA ARG A 34 -1.50 -11.08 -3.28
C ARG A 34 -0.38 -10.78 -2.32
N ILE A 35 -0.29 -11.56 -1.25
CA ILE A 35 0.59 -11.30 -0.11
C ILE A 35 1.73 -12.30 -0.12
N PHE A 36 2.95 -11.79 0.07
CA PHE A 36 4.16 -12.57 0.21
C PHE A 36 4.95 -12.12 1.43
N TYR A 37 5.82 -12.99 1.92
CA TYR A 37 6.69 -12.70 3.05
C TYR A 37 8.09 -13.27 2.85
N ARG A 38 9.11 -12.50 3.22
CA ARG A 38 10.49 -12.99 3.29
C ARG A 38 10.97 -12.90 4.73
N ALA A 39 11.12 -14.07 5.36
CA ALA A 39 11.46 -14.17 6.79
C ALA A 39 12.84 -13.59 7.12
N GLU A 40 13.83 -13.78 6.23
CA GLU A 40 15.19 -13.25 6.40
C GLU A 40 15.20 -11.73 6.61
N ASP A 41 14.33 -11.02 5.88
CA ASP A 41 14.24 -9.56 5.94
C ASP A 41 13.08 -9.04 6.80
N ARG A 42 12.28 -9.95 7.40
CA ARG A 42 11.06 -9.60 8.15
C ARG A 42 10.16 -8.65 7.36
N LEU A 43 10.01 -8.94 6.06
CA LEU A 43 9.48 -8.04 5.06
C LEU A 43 8.26 -8.65 4.36
N GLN A 44 7.15 -7.90 4.33
CA GLN A 44 5.99 -8.24 3.53
C GLN A 44 6.08 -7.55 2.17
N ALA A 45 5.86 -8.31 1.10
CA ALA A 45 5.52 -7.77 -0.22
C ALA A 45 4.03 -7.99 -0.50
N THR A 46 3.39 -7.04 -1.19
CA THR A 46 1.99 -7.20 -1.59
C THR A 46 1.75 -6.57 -2.94
N ILE A 47 1.21 -7.37 -3.86
CA ILE A 47 0.67 -6.88 -5.12
C ILE A 47 -0.75 -6.40 -4.83
N CYS A 48 -0.96 -5.09 -4.99
CA CYS A 48 -2.25 -4.44 -4.85
C CYS A 48 -2.85 -4.22 -6.23
N PHE A 49 -3.96 -4.88 -6.52
CA PHE A 49 -4.72 -4.68 -7.74
C PHE A 49 -6.05 -4.01 -7.41
N THR A 50 -6.39 -2.96 -8.14
CA THR A 50 -7.66 -2.28 -8.01
C THR A 50 -8.30 -2.13 -9.38
N GLU A 51 -9.55 -2.57 -9.48
CA GLU A 51 -10.39 -2.42 -10.66
C GLU A 51 -11.63 -1.62 -10.29
N GLN A 52 -11.86 -0.53 -11.03
CA GLN A 52 -13.04 0.31 -10.92
C GLN A 52 -13.54 0.67 -12.32
N GLU A 53 -14.71 0.17 -12.70
CA GLU A 53 -15.40 0.35 -13.99
C GLU A 53 -14.49 0.28 -15.23
N ALA A 54 -13.85 1.40 -15.60
CA ALA A 54 -13.05 1.55 -16.82
C ALA A 54 -11.53 1.59 -16.56
N VAL A 55 -11.09 1.52 -15.30
CA VAL A 55 -9.68 1.63 -14.92
C VAL A 55 -9.29 0.47 -14.02
N ALA A 56 -8.24 -0.24 -14.42
CA ALA A 56 -7.55 -1.21 -13.60
C ALA A 56 -6.08 -0.79 -13.46
N TYR A 57 -5.54 -0.87 -12.25
CA TYR A 57 -4.12 -0.65 -12.01
C TYR A 57 -3.59 -1.62 -10.96
N ALA A 58 -2.33 -1.99 -11.12
CA ALA A 58 -1.57 -2.78 -10.16
C ALA A 58 -0.41 -1.94 -9.64
N TYR A 59 -0.07 -2.12 -8.37
CA TYR A 59 1.16 -1.58 -7.78
C TYR A 59 1.62 -2.53 -6.67
N ILE A 60 2.87 -2.40 -6.26
CA ILE A 60 3.50 -3.22 -5.23
C ILE A 60 3.72 -2.36 -3.99
N THR A 61 3.51 -2.96 -2.83
CA THR A 61 3.93 -2.39 -1.55
C THR A 61 4.90 -3.33 -0.84
N LEU A 62 5.92 -2.74 -0.22
CA LEU A 62 6.87 -3.38 0.69
C LEU A 62 6.65 -2.79 2.08
N ASN A 63 6.41 -3.65 3.07
CA ASN A 63 6.09 -3.24 4.44
C ASN A 63 7.01 -3.93 5.45
N SER A 64 7.79 -3.12 6.17
CA SER A 64 8.45 -3.52 7.42
C SER A 64 7.71 -2.89 8.59
N ARG A 65 7.46 -3.69 9.63
CA ARG A 65 6.71 -3.25 10.82
C ARG A 65 7.66 -3.18 11.99
N GLY A 66 7.78 -2.01 12.62
CA GLY A 66 8.62 -1.81 13.79
C GLY A 66 7.92 -2.22 15.10
N GLU A 67 8.70 -2.46 16.15
CA GLU A 67 8.16 -2.77 17.49
C GLU A 67 7.33 -1.63 18.09
N ASP A 68 7.59 -0.39 17.67
CA ASP A 68 6.87 0.81 18.10
C ASP A 68 5.51 1.01 17.41
N GLY A 69 5.11 0.04 16.58
CA GLY A 69 3.86 0.06 15.83
C GLY A 69 3.92 0.87 14.54
N ARG A 70 5.07 1.47 14.18
CA ARG A 70 5.22 2.13 12.89
C ARG A 70 5.31 1.11 11.76
N VAL A 71 4.72 1.47 10.61
CA VAL A 71 4.87 0.72 9.36
C VAL A 71 5.71 1.53 8.39
N PHE A 72 6.86 1.01 8.02
CA PHE A 72 7.71 1.55 6.98
C PHE A 72 7.26 0.97 5.66
N ARG A 73 6.65 1.80 4.81
CA ARG A 73 6.05 1.37 3.55
C ARG A 73 6.77 2.00 2.37
N THR A 74 7.24 1.16 1.46
CA THR A 74 7.68 1.59 0.12
C THR A 74 6.69 1.09 -0.92
N TRP A 75 6.35 1.91 -1.91
CA TRP A 75 5.48 1.50 -3.01
C TRP A 75 5.89 2.12 -4.33
N ASN A 76 5.41 1.55 -5.44
CA ASN A 76 5.55 2.13 -6.79
C ASN A 76 4.23 2.72 -7.33
N PHE A 77 3.28 3.08 -6.45
CA PHE A 77 2.01 3.66 -6.87
C PHE A 77 2.22 5.00 -7.64
N PRO A 78 1.77 5.10 -8.90
CA PRO A 78 2.15 6.20 -9.80
C PRO A 78 1.40 7.51 -9.52
N PHE A 79 0.23 7.45 -8.88
CA PHE A 79 -0.62 8.62 -8.65
C PHE A 79 -0.48 9.18 -7.23
N SER A 80 -0.89 10.42 -7.02
CA SER A 80 -0.94 10.99 -5.68
C SER A 80 -2.02 10.31 -4.83
N ASN A 81 -1.76 10.26 -3.51
CA ASN A 81 -2.69 9.62 -2.59
C ASN A 81 -4.01 10.37 -2.55
N THR A 82 -5.09 9.63 -2.70
CA THR A 82 -6.47 10.14 -2.61
C THR A 82 -6.89 10.38 -1.15
N MET A 83 -6.13 9.82 -0.20
CA MET A 83 -6.30 10.01 1.24
C MET A 83 -5.01 10.50 1.92
N LYS A 84 -5.13 11.05 3.13
CA LYS A 84 -3.97 11.32 3.99
C LYS A 84 -3.47 10.04 4.63
N ILE A 85 -2.18 9.79 4.54
CA ILE A 85 -1.51 8.63 5.15
C ILE A 85 -1.78 8.60 6.67
N ALA A 86 -2.08 7.41 7.19
CA ALA A 86 -2.23 7.17 8.62
C ALA A 86 -0.95 7.56 9.40
N PRO A 87 -1.07 8.08 10.63
CA PRO A 87 0.04 8.70 11.36
C PRO A 87 1.17 7.73 11.75
N ASP A 88 0.86 6.45 11.83
CA ASP A 88 1.77 5.34 12.12
C ASP A 88 2.49 4.81 10.87
N VAL A 89 2.18 5.31 9.67
CA VAL A 89 2.81 4.85 8.43
C VAL A 89 3.83 5.87 7.93
N VAL A 90 5.08 5.43 7.80
CA VAL A 90 6.16 6.20 7.19
C VAL A 90 6.30 5.74 5.73
N ILE A 91 5.98 6.65 4.80
CA ILE A 91 5.92 6.33 3.38
C ILE A 91 7.19 6.77 2.66
N ASN A 92 7.69 5.87 1.82
CA ASN A 92 8.65 6.15 0.78
C ASN A 92 8.02 5.83 -0.59
N ARG A 93 8.03 6.80 -1.51
CA ARG A 93 7.43 6.64 -2.83
C ARG A 93 8.54 6.37 -3.85
N ALA A 94 8.52 5.19 -4.45
CA ALA A 94 9.43 4.77 -5.50
C ALA A 94 8.65 4.53 -6.80
N ALA A 95 7.96 5.57 -7.29
CA ALA A 95 7.17 5.49 -8.52
C ALA A 95 8.03 5.23 -9.77
N ASP A 96 9.32 5.55 -9.70
CA ASP A 96 10.30 5.36 -10.78
C ASP A 96 11.05 4.02 -10.66
N ALA A 97 10.57 3.07 -9.82
CA ALA A 97 11.15 1.73 -9.74
C ALA A 97 10.76 0.91 -10.98
N ASP A 98 11.75 0.51 -11.77
CA ASP A 98 11.55 -0.20 -13.04
C ASP A 98 11.33 -1.71 -12.87
N SER A 99 11.69 -2.27 -11.71
CA SER A 99 11.53 -3.69 -11.37
C SER A 99 11.21 -3.90 -9.89
N PHE A 100 10.78 -5.12 -9.51
CA PHE A 100 10.64 -5.47 -8.10
C PHE A 100 11.96 -5.37 -7.33
N ARG A 101 13.09 -5.75 -7.95
CA ARG A 101 14.42 -5.63 -7.35
C ARG A 101 14.78 -4.18 -7.03
N ASP A 102 14.52 -3.26 -7.94
CA ASP A 102 14.77 -1.83 -7.70
C ASP A 102 13.92 -1.30 -6.54
N LEU A 103 12.65 -1.72 -6.49
CA LEU A 103 11.73 -1.38 -5.39
C LEU A 103 12.24 -1.91 -4.04
N LEU A 104 12.77 -3.14 -4.03
CA LEU A 104 13.34 -3.77 -2.86
C LEU A 104 14.63 -3.09 -2.38
N GLU A 105 15.55 -2.77 -3.28
CA GLU A 105 16.77 -2.02 -2.95
C GLU A 105 16.42 -0.63 -2.40
N ASN A 106 15.44 0.03 -3.02
CA ASN A 106 14.94 1.32 -2.56
C ASN A 106 14.34 1.23 -1.14
N HIS A 107 13.60 0.16 -0.85
CA HIS A 107 13.07 -0.11 0.49
C HIS A 107 14.19 -0.31 1.52
N LYS A 108 15.22 -1.09 1.20
CA LYS A 108 16.39 -1.31 2.08
C LYS A 108 17.12 0.01 2.38
N GLN A 109 17.33 0.84 1.36
CA GLN A 109 17.92 2.18 1.53
C GLN A 109 17.04 3.08 2.41
N PHE A 110 15.73 3.02 2.25
CA PHE A 110 14.78 3.78 3.05
C PHE A 110 14.78 3.37 4.53
N LEU A 111 14.83 2.07 4.85
CA LEU A 111 14.96 1.58 6.23
C LEU A 111 16.26 2.08 6.87
N ASN A 112 17.38 1.99 6.15
CA ASN A 112 18.66 2.51 6.61
C ASN A 112 18.61 4.03 6.86
N ALA A 113 18.02 4.81 5.96
CA ALA A 113 17.82 6.25 6.14
C ALA A 113 16.93 6.58 7.37
N CYS A 114 16.07 5.65 7.77
CA CYS A 114 15.25 5.74 8.98
C CYS A 114 15.94 5.19 10.23
N ALA A 115 17.20 4.74 10.13
CA ALA A 115 17.94 4.05 11.17
C ALA A 115 17.21 2.81 11.71
N VAL A 116 16.61 2.03 10.80
CA VAL A 116 15.95 0.76 11.10
C VAL A 116 16.76 -0.37 10.49
N GLU A 117 17.26 -1.27 11.34
CA GLU A 117 17.93 -2.48 10.89
C GLU A 117 16.97 -3.67 10.93
N THR A 118 17.16 -4.65 10.05
CA THR A 118 16.31 -5.86 9.99
C THR A 118 16.20 -6.56 11.34
N GLN A 119 17.30 -6.59 12.09
CA GLN A 119 17.37 -7.21 13.41
C GLN A 119 16.49 -6.53 14.48
N ASP A 120 16.13 -5.26 14.28
CA ASP A 120 15.25 -4.48 15.15
C ASP A 120 13.76 -4.67 14.81
N LEU A 121 13.45 -5.26 13.65
CA LEU A 121 12.07 -5.56 13.27
C LEU A 121 11.60 -6.80 14.03
N PRO A 122 10.40 -6.85 14.62
CA PRO A 122 9.85 -8.10 15.17
C PRO A 122 9.72 -9.18 14.09
N GLU A 123 9.90 -10.44 14.49
CA GLU A 123 9.52 -11.56 13.63
C GLU A 123 8.02 -11.51 13.36
N GLY A 124 7.68 -11.40 12.07
CA GLY A 124 6.29 -11.43 11.63
C GLY A 124 5.76 -12.85 11.56
N ASP A 125 4.47 -13.00 11.85
CA ASP A 125 3.70 -14.21 11.55
C ASP A 125 3.02 -14.01 10.18
N PRO A 126 3.42 -14.76 9.13
CA PRO A 126 2.83 -14.65 7.81
C PRO A 126 1.32 -14.87 7.81
N GLU A 127 0.81 -15.77 8.66
CA GLU A 127 -0.62 -16.10 8.73
C GLU A 127 -1.47 -14.92 9.21
N LEU A 128 -0.86 -13.94 9.89
CA LEU A 128 -1.52 -12.74 10.39
C LEU A 128 -1.51 -11.56 9.41
N LEU A 129 -0.79 -11.65 8.29
CA LEU A 129 -0.64 -10.53 7.35
C LEU A 129 -1.97 -10.05 6.75
N PRO A 130 -2.94 -10.92 6.38
CA PRO A 130 -4.24 -10.46 5.90
C PRO A 130 -5.00 -9.60 6.92
N GLN A 131 -5.03 -10.02 8.19
CA GLN A 131 -5.70 -9.27 9.26
C GLN A 131 -4.97 -7.96 9.57
N LEU A 132 -3.64 -7.93 9.42
CA LEU A 132 -2.85 -6.70 9.54
C LEU A 132 -3.21 -5.70 8.45
N ILE A 133 -3.32 -6.14 7.18
CA ILE A 133 -3.74 -5.27 6.07
C ILE A 133 -5.15 -4.72 6.31
N GLU A 134 -6.09 -5.54 6.78
CA GLU A 134 -7.44 -5.09 7.12
C GLU A 134 -7.42 -4.03 8.23
N ARG A 135 -6.66 -4.27 9.29
CA ARG A 135 -6.49 -3.32 10.41
C ARG A 135 -5.90 -2.00 9.94
N GLU A 136 -4.84 -2.04 9.15
CA GLU A 136 -4.18 -0.85 8.58
C GLU A 136 -5.13 -0.08 7.67
N THR A 137 -5.93 -0.77 6.86
CA THR A 137 -6.96 -0.17 6.01
C THR A 137 -8.03 0.53 6.85
N GLY A 138 -8.48 -0.09 7.94
CA GLY A 138 -9.42 0.51 8.89
C GLY A 138 -8.84 1.75 9.59
N GLN A 139 -7.57 1.72 9.99
CA GLN A 139 -6.88 2.89 10.57
C GLN A 139 -6.76 4.04 9.57
N GLN A 140 -6.42 3.74 8.33
CA GLN A 140 -6.34 4.68 7.22
C GLN A 140 -7.70 5.37 6.98
N ILE A 141 -8.81 4.61 6.96
CA ILE A 141 -10.17 5.15 6.84
C ILE A 141 -10.51 6.03 8.04
N ARG A 142 -10.33 5.53 9.26
CA ARG A 142 -10.64 6.28 10.50
C ARG A 142 -9.88 7.60 10.56
N HIS A 143 -8.58 7.58 10.24
CA HIS A 143 -7.79 8.79 10.19
C HIS A 143 -8.40 9.82 9.23
N ASN A 144 -8.88 9.41 8.06
CA ASN A 144 -9.43 10.35 7.08
C ASN A 144 -10.84 10.84 7.44
N LEU A 145 -11.63 10.05 8.17
CA LEU A 145 -12.86 10.51 8.82
C LEU A 145 -12.55 11.59 9.86
N ASP A 146 -11.60 11.34 10.76
CA ASP A 146 -11.21 12.29 11.82
C ASP A 146 -10.64 13.60 11.26
N ARG A 147 -9.96 13.53 10.11
CA ARG A 147 -9.43 14.71 9.39
C ARG A 147 -10.47 15.42 8.52
N GLY A 148 -11.69 14.89 8.47
CA GLY A 148 -12.82 15.38 7.69
C GLY A 148 -12.57 15.37 6.19
N LEU A 149 -11.76 14.44 5.68
CA LEU A 149 -11.55 14.28 4.24
C LEU A 149 -12.62 13.36 3.61
N ILE A 150 -13.03 12.34 4.34
CA ILE A 150 -14.15 11.48 3.96
C ILE A 150 -15.23 11.54 5.04
N GLU A 151 -16.44 11.15 4.67
CA GLU A 151 -17.61 11.03 5.54
C GLU A 151 -18.44 9.82 5.13
N LEU A 152 -19.27 9.32 6.04
CA LEU A 152 -20.20 8.23 5.75
C LEU A 152 -21.18 8.66 4.66
N ALA A 153 -21.37 7.80 3.66
CA ALA A 153 -22.40 7.98 2.66
C ALA A 153 -23.78 7.58 3.20
N GLU A 154 -24.83 7.82 2.42
CA GLU A 154 -26.20 7.40 2.77
C GLU A 154 -26.37 5.88 2.76
N GLN A 155 -25.56 5.18 1.97
CA GLN A 155 -25.53 3.73 1.92
C GLN A 155 -24.66 3.17 3.04
N PRO A 156 -25.08 2.05 3.69
CA PRO A 156 -24.27 1.39 4.72
C PRO A 156 -22.86 1.05 4.20
N ASP A 157 -21.87 1.25 5.06
CA ASP A 157 -20.45 0.91 4.82
C ASP A 157 -19.79 1.60 3.61
N MET A 158 -20.43 2.60 3.03
CA MET A 158 -19.86 3.43 1.97
C MET A 158 -19.34 4.76 2.52
N PHE A 159 -18.28 5.25 1.90
CA PHE A 159 -17.68 6.55 2.20
C PHE A 159 -17.68 7.44 0.97
N ARG A 160 -17.81 8.75 1.18
CA ARG A 160 -17.64 9.76 0.14
C ARG A 160 -16.68 10.84 0.60
N TYR A 161 -16.11 11.57 -0.35
CA TYR A 161 -15.34 12.76 -0.02
C TYR A 161 -16.26 13.86 0.52
N SER A 162 -15.85 14.48 1.62
CA SER A 162 -16.45 15.73 2.08
C SER A 162 -16.05 16.87 1.12
N TRP A 163 -16.65 18.05 1.27
CA TRP A 163 -16.18 19.24 0.54
C TRP A 163 -14.68 19.49 0.73
N ARG A 164 -14.19 19.37 1.97
CA ARG A 164 -12.75 19.50 2.28
C ARG A 164 -11.92 18.39 1.62
N GLY A 165 -12.46 17.18 1.54
CA GLY A 165 -11.90 16.07 0.76
C GLY A 165 -11.76 16.40 -0.72
N LEU A 166 -12.78 16.97 -1.34
CA LEU A 166 -12.76 17.36 -2.75
C LEU A 166 -11.69 18.42 -3.04
N PHE A 167 -11.52 19.42 -2.16
CA PHE A 167 -10.40 20.38 -2.30
C PHE A 167 -9.04 19.71 -2.18
N PHE A 168 -8.90 18.77 -1.24
CA PHE A 168 -7.68 18.00 -1.08
C PHE A 168 -7.37 17.20 -2.35
N LEU A 169 -8.36 16.46 -2.88
CA LEU A 169 -8.22 15.67 -4.10
C LEU A 169 -7.87 16.52 -5.32
N TYR A 170 -8.53 17.66 -5.49
CA TYR A 170 -8.21 18.58 -6.59
C TYR A 170 -6.73 18.99 -6.55
N GLY A 171 -6.21 19.30 -5.35
CA GLY A 171 -4.78 19.60 -5.19
C GLY A 171 -3.86 18.43 -5.54
N GLN A 172 -4.28 17.18 -5.30
CA GLN A 172 -3.51 15.99 -5.71
C GLN A 172 -3.53 15.79 -7.23
N LEU A 173 -4.70 15.98 -7.85
CA LEU A 173 -4.84 15.92 -9.31
C LEU A 173 -3.94 16.96 -10.00
N VAL A 174 -3.92 18.21 -9.52
CA VAL A 174 -3.03 19.24 -10.08
C VAL A 174 -1.56 18.85 -9.94
N LYS A 175 -1.15 18.27 -8.80
CA LYS A 175 0.23 17.78 -8.63
C LYS A 175 0.58 16.70 -9.64
N ASP A 176 -0.33 15.76 -9.88
CA ASP A 176 -0.10 14.68 -10.83
C ASP A 176 -0.01 15.22 -12.27
N LEU A 177 -0.87 16.17 -12.65
CA LEU A 177 -0.80 16.84 -13.95
C LEU A 177 0.54 17.57 -14.16
N VAL A 178 1.06 18.24 -13.13
CA VAL A 178 2.36 18.93 -13.21
C VAL A 178 3.52 17.94 -13.35
N LYS A 179 3.44 16.76 -12.74
CA LYS A 179 4.47 15.72 -12.87
C LYS A 179 4.50 15.06 -14.25
N MET A 180 3.37 15.08 -14.97
CA MET A 180 3.23 14.48 -16.30
C MET A 180 3.53 15.47 -17.45
N SER A 181 3.77 16.75 -17.14
CA SER A 181 4.12 17.80 -18.10
C SER A 181 5.62 18.04 -18.15
#